data_AF-A0A3N5F6K5-F1
#
_entry.id   AF-A0A3N5F6K5-F1
#
_cell.length_a   1.000
_cell.length_b   1.000
_cell.length_c   1.000
_cell.angle_alpha   90.00
_cell.angle_beta   90.00
_cell.angle_gamma   90.00
#
_symmetry.space_group_name_H-M   'P 1'
#
loop_
_entity.id
_entity.type
_entity.pdbx_description
1 polymer ?
#
loop_
_entity_poly.entity_id
_entity_poly.type
_entity_poly.pdbx_seq_one_letter_code
_entity_poly.pdbx_strand_id
1 'polypeptide(L)'
;MLALSPEDWTALRLSVKVALVATFAALPVAIAVATLLARARFPGKTLVDALVHLPLVMPPVVTGYLLLLAFGRRGPVGEWLESSFGLVLSFRWTGAALACAVMGFPLMVRAIRLSIESVDARLAAAAATLG
;
A
#
# COMPACT_ATOMS: atom_id res chain seq x y z
N MET A 1 32.88 -14.43 -9.67
CA MET A 1 31.48 -14.36 -10.10
C MET A 1 30.61 -14.60 -8.87
N LEU A 2 29.65 -13.73 -8.57
CA LEU A 2 28.73 -13.88 -7.44
C LEU A 2 27.83 -15.11 -7.69
N ALA A 3 28.29 -16.30 -7.29
CA ALA A 3 27.47 -17.50 -7.31
C ALA A 3 26.51 -17.41 -6.11
N LEU A 4 25.26 -17.05 -6.39
CA LEU A 4 24.19 -17.05 -5.38
C LEU A 4 23.94 -18.47 -4.88
N SER A 5 23.79 -18.61 -3.56
CA SER A 5 23.41 -19.88 -2.96
C SER A 5 21.95 -20.23 -3.30
N PRO A 6 21.54 -21.51 -3.17
CA PRO A 6 20.13 -21.89 -3.32
C PRO A 6 19.17 -21.13 -2.37
N GLU A 7 19.67 -20.75 -1.19
CA GLU A 7 18.94 -19.98 -0.19
C GLU A 7 18.72 -18.54 -0.65
N ASP A 8 19.74 -17.91 -1.24
CA ASP A 8 19.64 -16.55 -1.81
C ASP A 8 18.59 -16.49 -2.92
N TRP A 9 18.56 -17.50 -3.79
CA TRP A 9 17.54 -17.61 -4.84
C TRP A 9 16.13 -17.75 -4.28
N THR A 10 16.00 -18.47 -3.16
CA THR A 10 14.72 -18.64 -2.47
C THR A 10 14.25 -17.32 -1.86
N ALA A 11 15.14 -16.60 -1.18
CA ALA A 11 14.85 -15.28 -0.63
C ALA A 11 14.48 -14.27 -1.73
N LEU A 12 15.19 -14.28 -2.87
CA LEU A 12 14.90 -13.40 -4.01
C LEU A 12 13.51 -13.66 -4.59
N ARG A 13 13.16 -14.94 -4.85
CA ARG A 13 11.83 -15.32 -5.35
C ARG A 13 10.72 -14.91 -4.38
N LEU A 14 10.94 -15.12 -3.08
CA LEU A 14 9.98 -14.72 -2.06
C LEU A 14 9.80 -13.20 -2.04
N SER A 15 10.90 -12.44 -2.13
CA SER A 15 10.88 -10.98 -2.12
C SER A 15 10.14 -10.41 -3.32
N VAL A 16 10.39 -10.94 -4.53
CA VAL A 16 9.66 -10.57 -5.75
C VAL A 16 8.18 -10.89 -5.62
N LYS A 17 7.83 -12.09 -5.13
CA LYS A 17 6.43 -12.49 -4.89
C LYS A 17 5.73 -11.53 -3.93
N VAL A 18 6.37 -11.21 -2.81
CA VAL A 18 5.86 -10.30 -1.78
C VAL A 18 5.63 -8.90 -2.37
N ALA A 19 6.63 -8.36 -3.07
CA ALA A 19 6.56 -7.02 -3.66
C ALA A 19 5.46 -6.92 -4.74
N LEU A 20 5.33 -7.92 -5.61
CA LEU A 20 4.28 -7.94 -6.64
C LEU A 20 2.88 -7.97 -6.00
N VAL A 21 2.66 -8.89 -5.06
CA VAL A 21 1.35 -9.01 -4.38
C VAL A 21 1.02 -7.72 -3.62
N ALA A 22 2.00 -7.17 -2.88
CA ALA A 22 1.84 -5.90 -2.19
C ALA A 22 1.44 -4.76 -3.12
N THR A 23 2.15 -4.64 -4.26
CA THR A 23 1.92 -3.60 -5.26
C THR A 23 0.53 -3.72 -5.86
N PHE A 24 0.16 -4.88 -6.39
CA PHE A 24 -1.14 -5.08 -7.02
C PHE A 24 -2.32 -4.94 -6.05
N ALA A 25 -2.15 -5.38 -4.79
CA ALA A 25 -3.18 -5.22 -3.78
C ALA A 25 -3.37 -3.75 -3.38
N ALA A 26 -2.27 -3.00 -3.25
CA ALA A 26 -2.31 -1.61 -2.82
C ALA A 26 -2.68 -0.64 -3.95
N LEU A 27 -2.36 -0.96 -5.20
CA LEU A 27 -2.45 -0.05 -6.35
C LEU A 27 -3.86 0.53 -6.57
N PRO A 28 -4.96 -0.26 -6.59
CA PRO A 28 -6.30 0.30 -6.80
C PRO A 28 -6.68 1.32 -5.72
N VAL A 29 -6.35 1.01 -4.46
CA VAL A 29 -6.61 1.89 -3.32
C VAL A 29 -5.74 3.15 -3.40
N ALA A 30 -4.47 3.01 -3.79
CA ALA A 30 -3.57 4.13 -3.94
C ALA A 30 -4.01 5.08 -5.07
N ILE A 31 -4.50 4.55 -6.20
CA ILE A 31 -5.06 5.35 -7.29
C ILE A 31 -6.30 6.12 -6.80
N ALA A 32 -7.22 5.46 -6.09
CA ALA A 32 -8.41 6.10 -5.56
C ALA A 32 -8.06 7.25 -4.59
N VAL A 33 -7.16 6.98 -3.63
CA VAL A 33 -6.69 7.97 -2.65
C VAL A 33 -5.92 9.11 -3.32
N ALA A 34 -5.00 8.80 -4.24
CA ALA A 34 -4.24 9.80 -4.98
C ALA A 34 -5.15 10.70 -5.81
N THR A 35 -6.16 10.14 -6.48
CA THR A 35 -7.14 10.90 -7.27
C THR A 35 -7.99 11.80 -6.37
N LEU A 36 -8.44 11.29 -5.22
CA LEU A 36 -9.16 12.06 -4.22
C LEU A 36 -8.31 13.23 -3.71
N LEU A 37 -7.05 12.98 -3.35
CA LEU A 37 -6.14 14.02 -2.86
C LEU A 37 -5.71 15.00 -3.94
N ALA A 38 -5.58 14.58 -5.20
CA ALA A 38 -5.23 15.45 -6.32
C ALA A 38 -6.39 16.40 -6.68
N ARG A 39 -7.62 15.87 -6.79
CA ARG A 39 -8.73 16.60 -7.43
C ARG A 39 -9.74 17.19 -6.44
N ALA A 40 -9.97 16.56 -5.28
CA ALA A 40 -11.02 17.02 -4.37
C ALA A 40 -10.53 18.12 -3.40
N ARG A 41 -11.45 19.02 -3.06
CA ARG A 41 -11.31 20.03 -2.00
C ARG A 41 -12.38 19.76 -0.94
N PHE A 42 -12.00 19.17 0.19
CA PHE A 42 -12.90 18.84 1.30
C PHE A 42 -12.19 19.11 2.63
N PRO A 43 -12.93 19.44 3.71
CA PRO A 43 -12.33 19.88 4.98
C PRO A 43 -11.44 18.82 5.66
N GLY A 44 -11.69 17.52 5.41
CA GLY A 44 -10.90 16.42 5.96
C GLY A 44 -9.62 16.07 5.18
N LYS A 45 -9.27 16.82 4.12
CA LYS A 45 -8.17 16.47 3.22
C LYS A 45 -6.82 16.33 3.93
N THR A 46 -6.52 17.23 4.86
CA THR A 46 -5.28 17.21 5.65
C THR A 46 -5.19 15.96 6.53
N LEU A 47 -6.31 15.51 7.10
CA LEU A 47 -6.34 14.30 7.91
C LEU A 47 -6.06 13.06 7.06
N VAL A 48 -6.70 12.96 5.89
CA VAL A 48 -6.43 11.85 4.96
C VAL A 48 -4.97 11.85 4.51
N ASP A 49 -4.43 13.02 4.16
CA ASP A 49 -3.03 13.15 3.75
C ASP A 49 -2.07 12.72 4.89
N ALA A 50 -2.34 13.14 6.13
CA ALA A 50 -1.57 12.72 7.30
C ALA A 50 -1.65 11.21 7.57
N LEU A 51 -2.85 10.61 7.49
CA LEU A 51 -3.03 9.17 7.66
C LEU A 51 -2.30 8.35 6.59
N VAL A 52 -2.33 8.83 5.34
CA VAL A 52 -1.59 8.19 4.24
C VAL A 52 -0.08 8.24 4.49
N HIS A 53 0.45 9.35 4.99
CA HIS A 53 1.91 9.48 5.22
C HIS A 53 2.39 8.93 6.56
N LEU A 54 1.46 8.58 7.46
CA LEU A 54 1.76 8.07 8.80
C LEU A 54 2.80 6.93 8.81
N PRO A 55 2.74 5.90 7.93
CA PRO A 55 3.71 4.80 7.95
C PRO A 55 5.16 5.24 7.70
N LEU A 56 5.39 6.34 6.96
CA LEU A 56 6.74 6.85 6.69
C LEU A 56 7.30 7.71 7.83
N VAL A 57 6.43 8.31 8.64
CA VAL A 57 6.84 9.16 9.77
C VAL A 57 7.14 8.31 11.01
N MET A 58 6.47 7.17 11.14
CA MET A 58 6.65 6.26 12.27
C MET A 58 7.91 5.40 12.13
N PRO A 59 8.58 5.03 13.25
CA PRO A 59 9.64 4.04 13.21
C PRO A 59 9.11 2.71 12.65
N PRO A 60 9.85 2.02 11.75
CA PRO A 60 9.37 0.80 11.08
C PRO A 60 8.93 -0.30 12.05
N VAL A 61 9.61 -0.39 13.20
CA VAL A 61 9.28 -1.36 14.26
C VAL A 61 7.90 -1.08 14.87
N VAL A 62 7.54 0.19 15.06
CA VAL A 62 6.23 0.57 15.61
C VAL A 62 5.13 0.25 14.60
N THR A 63 5.33 0.58 13.32
CA THR A 63 4.40 0.21 12.24
C THR A 63 4.21 -1.30 12.18
N GLY A 64 5.30 -2.07 12.22
CA GLY A 64 5.24 -3.54 12.25
C GLY A 64 4.49 -4.09 13.47
N TYR A 65 4.70 -3.51 14.65
CA TYR A 65 3.99 -3.90 15.87
C TYR A 65 2.49 -3.59 15.80
N LEU A 66 2.10 -2.42 15.31
CA LEU A 66 0.69 -2.07 15.09
C LEU A 66 0.01 -3.00 14.08
N LEU A 67 0.71 -3.34 12.99
CA LEU A 67 0.22 -4.32 12.03
C LEU A 67 0.05 -5.71 12.67
N LEU A 68 0.97 -6.12 13.54
CA LEU A 68 0.85 -7.37 14.27
C LEU A 68 -0.31 -7.35 15.26
N LEU A 69 -0.55 -6.23 15.96
CA LEU A 69 -1.69 -6.08 16.86
C LEU A 69 -3.03 -6.11 16.12
N ALA A 70 -3.10 -5.50 14.94
CA ALA A 70 -4.33 -5.45 14.15
C ALA A 70 -4.60 -6.75 13.37
N PHE A 71 -3.58 -7.27 12.68
CA PHE A 71 -3.67 -8.42 11.75
C PHE A 71 -3.07 -9.72 12.29
N GLY A 72 -2.64 -9.73 13.55
CA GLY A 72 -2.28 -10.95 14.28
C GLY A 72 -3.48 -11.88 14.46
N ARG A 73 -3.25 -13.16 14.78
CA ARG A 73 -4.34 -14.14 14.98
C ARG A 73 -5.38 -13.71 16.02
N ARG A 74 -4.95 -12.98 17.05
CA ARG A 74 -5.83 -12.44 18.11
C ARG A 74 -6.15 -10.95 17.92
N GLY A 75 -5.76 -10.39 16.78
CA GLY A 75 -6.06 -9.01 16.43
C GLY A 75 -7.48 -8.88 15.88
N PRO A 76 -8.13 -7.72 16.05
CA PRO A 76 -9.53 -7.55 15.63
C PRO A 76 -9.73 -7.78 14.13
N VAL A 77 -8.76 -7.38 13.31
CA VAL A 77 -8.83 -7.56 11.85
C VAL A 77 -8.39 -8.97 11.46
N GLY A 78 -7.34 -9.50 12.11
CA GLY A 78 -6.84 -10.86 11.84
C GLY A 78 -7.84 -11.95 12.19
N GLU A 79 -8.54 -11.84 13.33
CA GLU A 79 -9.58 -12.79 13.74
C GLU A 79 -10.78 -12.76 12.78
N TRP A 80 -11.19 -11.57 12.35
CA TRP A 80 -12.24 -11.42 11.34
C TRP A 80 -11.87 -12.04 9.98
N LEU A 81 -10.62 -11.88 9.54
CA LEU A 81 -10.10 -12.50 8.33
C LEU A 81 -10.00 -14.03 8.44
N GLU A 82 -9.58 -14.55 9.59
CA GLU A 82 -9.50 -15.99 9.85
C GLU A 82 -10.90 -16.62 9.86
N SER A 83 -11.87 -15.99 10.53
CA SER A 83 -13.26 -16.48 10.61
C SER A 83 -14.05 -16.35 9.31
N SER A 84 -13.86 -15.26 8.56
CA SER A 84 -14.66 -14.98 7.35
C SER A 84 -14.07 -15.62 6.09
N PHE A 85 -12.73 -15.66 5.98
CA PHE A 85 -12.03 -16.09 4.77
C PHE A 85 -11.01 -17.22 5.00
N GLY A 86 -10.81 -17.67 6.24
CA GLY A 86 -9.77 -18.66 6.58
C GLY A 86 -8.34 -18.12 6.40
N LEU A 87 -8.16 -16.80 6.31
CA LEU A 87 -6.88 -16.18 6.01
C LEU A 87 -6.15 -15.75 7.27
N VAL A 88 -4.93 -16.28 7.44
CA VAL A 88 -4.01 -15.86 8.51
C VAL A 88 -2.84 -15.11 7.89
N LEU A 89 -2.62 -13.86 8.31
CA LEU A 89 -1.54 -13.02 7.79
C LEU A 89 -0.27 -13.08 8.64
N SER A 90 -0.40 -13.21 9.96
CA SER A 90 0.73 -13.26 10.87
C SER A 90 1.66 -14.46 10.63
N PHE A 91 2.98 -14.22 10.72
CA PHE A 91 4.02 -15.24 10.55
C PHE A 91 3.97 -16.00 9.22
N ARG A 92 3.40 -15.37 8.18
CA ARG A 92 3.35 -15.89 6.80
C ARG A 92 3.86 -14.84 5.82
N TRP A 93 4.20 -15.29 4.62
CA TRP A 93 4.61 -14.40 3.52
C TRP A 93 3.53 -13.35 3.18
N THR A 94 2.26 -13.66 3.42
CA THR A 94 1.13 -12.73 3.24
C THR A 94 1.19 -11.56 4.21
N GLY A 95 1.65 -11.76 5.45
CA GLY A 95 1.92 -10.68 6.39
C GLY A 95 3.08 -9.80 5.94
N ALA A 96 4.13 -10.38 5.37
CA ALA A 96 5.22 -9.61 4.75
C ALA A 96 4.72 -8.77 3.56
N ALA A 97 3.81 -9.32 2.74
CA ALA A 97 3.18 -8.58 1.65
C ALA A 97 2.31 -7.42 2.16
N LEU A 98 1.54 -7.62 3.24
CA LEU A 98 0.77 -6.56 3.88
C LEU A 98 1.69 -5.45 4.41
N ALA A 99 2.75 -5.81 5.13
CA ALA A 99 3.71 -4.84 5.67
C ALA A 99 4.39 -4.05 4.54
N CYS A 100 4.81 -4.75 3.48
CA CYS A 100 5.38 -4.13 2.29
C CYS A 100 4.39 -3.16 1.63
N ALA A 101 3.12 -3.55 1.49
CA ALA A 101 2.07 -2.70 0.94
C ALA A 101 1.88 -1.43 1.79
N VAL A 102 1.76 -1.57 3.11
CA VAL A 102 1.53 -0.43 4.03
C VAL A 102 2.71 0.54 4.04
N MET A 103 3.95 0.03 4.06
CA MET A 103 5.15 0.87 4.04
C MET A 103 5.38 1.54 2.68
N GLY A 104 5.05 0.85 1.57
CA GLY A 104 5.19 1.38 0.22
C GLY A 104 4.04 2.28 -0.23
N PHE A 105 2.87 2.17 0.42
CA PHE A 105 1.65 2.91 0.09
C PHE A 105 1.87 4.43 -0.05
N PRO A 106 2.55 5.13 0.87
CA PRO A 106 2.61 6.58 0.84
C PRO A 106 3.45 7.09 -0.34
N LEU A 107 4.53 6.36 -0.67
CA LEU A 107 5.36 6.64 -1.84
C LEU A 107 4.59 6.42 -3.14
N MET A 108 3.81 5.35 -3.22
CA MET A 108 2.98 5.05 -4.38
C MET A 108 1.89 6.11 -4.58
N VAL A 109 1.17 6.50 -3.52
CA VAL A 109 0.18 7.59 -3.57
C VAL A 109 0.82 8.89 -4.05
N ARG A 110 1.99 9.26 -3.51
CA ARG A 110 2.72 10.47 -3.93
C ARG A 110 3.08 10.43 -5.41
N ALA A 111 3.61 9.32 -5.91
CA ALA A 111 3.99 9.18 -7.31
C ALA A 111 2.78 9.27 -8.25
N ILE A 112 1.68 8.60 -7.91
CA ILE A 112 0.43 8.66 -8.70
C ILE A 112 -0.16 10.06 -8.67
N ARG A 113 -0.19 10.71 -7.51
CA ARG A 113 -0.70 12.07 -7.35
C ARG A 113 0.07 13.07 -8.21
N LEU A 114 1.41 13.03 -8.16
CA LEU A 114 2.25 13.88 -8.99
C LEU A 114 2.00 13.65 -10.49
N SER A 115 1.82 12.38 -10.89
CA SER A 115 1.46 12.04 -12.27
C SER A 115 0.11 12.67 -12.68
N ILE A 116 -0.93 12.55 -11.84
CA ILE A 116 -2.25 13.16 -12.10
C ILE A 116 -2.15 14.69 -12.16
N GLU A 117 -1.44 15.32 -11.24
CA GLU A 117 -1.26 16.77 -11.16
C GLU A 117 -0.40 17.32 -12.32
N SER A 118 0.45 16.49 -12.94
CA SER A 118 1.28 16.89 -14.09
C SER A 118 0.51 16.99 -15.42
N VAL A 119 -0.70 16.41 -15.49
CA VAL A 119 -1.55 16.48 -16.68
C VAL A 119 -2.22 17.85 -16.77
N ASP A 120 -2.08 18.52 -17.92
CA ASP A 120 -2.74 19.80 -18.17
C ASP A 120 -4.25 19.69 -18.00
N ALA A 121 -4.81 20.54 -17.15
CA ALA A 121 -6.25 20.64 -16.89
C ALA A 121 -7.06 20.89 -18.18
N ARG A 122 -6.47 21.50 -19.21
CA ARG A 122 -7.10 21.70 -20.52
C ARG A 122 -7.37 20.39 -21.25
N LEU A 123 -6.51 19.40 -21.11
CA LEU A 123 -6.72 18.07 -21.71
C LEU A 123 -7.93 17.37 -21.05
N ALA A 124 -8.04 17.48 -19.73
CA ALA A 124 -9.20 16.98 -19.00
C ALA A 124 -10.49 17.74 -19.39
N ALA A 125 -10.41 19.06 -19.56
CA ALA A 125 -11.54 19.87 -20.00
C ALA A 125 -11.99 19.51 -21.43
N ALA A 126 -11.04 19.33 -22.36
CA ALA A 126 -11.34 18.90 -23.72
C ALA A 126 -12.00 17.52 -23.76
N ALA A 127 -11.46 16.55 -23.00
CA ALA A 127 -12.06 15.23 -22.88
C ALA A 127 -13.52 15.29 -22.37
N ALA A 128 -13.81 16.15 -21.39
CA ALA A 128 -15.16 16.33 -20.86
C ALA A 128 -16.16 16.91 -21.88
N THR A 129 -15.69 17.54 -22.97
CA THR A 129 -16.55 18.04 -24.06
C THR A 129 -16.88 17.00 -25.12
N LEU A 130 -16.20 15.84 -25.12
CA LEU A 130 -16.34 14.81 -26.17
C LEU A 130 -17.33 13.68 -25.83
N GLY A 131 -18.04 13.79 -24.69
CA GLY A 131 -19.00 12.77 -24.21
C GLY A 131 -18.31 11.63 -23.48
#